data_AF-A0A529NAC8-F1
#
_entry.id   AF-A0A529NAC8-F1
#
_cell.length_a   1.000
_cell.length_b   1.000
_cell.length_c   1.000
_cell.angle_alpha   90.00
_cell.angle_beta   90.00
_cell.angle_gamma   90.00
#
_symmetry.space_group_name_H-M   'P 1'
#
loop_
_entity.id
_entity.type
_entity.pdbx_description
1 polymer ?
#
loop_
_entity_poly.entity_id
_entity_poly.type
_entity_poly.pdbx_seq_one_letter_code
_entity_poly.pdbx_strand_id
1 'polypeptide(L)'
;IAAWSTYGFETAVCYTSEFKNPGTDTFKAIFYSGLLCMLLFILVPFTFQGVLGLNGMLATPIVDGSGVADALAGMVGGGQLIHSLLVMLMILALVLCIM
;
A
#
# COMPACT_ATOMS: atom_id res chain seq x y z
N ILE A 1 0.62 -1.37 8.15
CA ILE A 1 0.70 -1.50 6.67
C ILE A 1 1.65 -2.61 6.27
N ALA A 2 2.95 -2.54 6.56
CA ALA A 2 3.92 -3.58 6.16
C ALA A 2 3.53 -5.02 6.57
N ALA A 3 3.15 -5.23 7.83
CA ALA A 3 2.72 -6.53 8.34
C ALA A 3 1.51 -7.11 7.58
N TRP A 4 0.51 -6.27 7.27
CA TRP A 4 -0.71 -6.68 6.58
C TRP A 4 -0.46 -7.10 5.13
N SER A 5 0.42 -6.39 4.42
CA SER A 5 0.85 -6.79 3.08
C SER A 5 1.65 -8.10 3.07
N THR A 6 2.39 -8.42 4.14
CA THR A 6 3.09 -9.71 4.26
C THR A 6 2.17 -10.87 4.64
N TYR A 7 1.13 -10.65 5.45
CA TYR A 7 0.17 -11.72 5.79
C TYR A 7 -0.65 -12.18 4.59
N GLY A 8 -0.95 -11.27 3.64
CA GLY A 8 -1.60 -11.63 2.38
C GLY A 8 -0.81 -12.66 1.55
N PHE A 9 0.52 -12.70 1.69
CA PHE A 9 1.34 -13.72 1.01
C PHE A 9 1.08 -15.13 1.51
N GLU A 10 0.80 -15.30 2.80
CA GLU A 10 0.53 -16.62 3.38
C GLU A 10 -0.71 -17.24 2.72
N THR A 11 -1.79 -16.48 2.62
CA THR A 11 -3.02 -16.91 1.95
C THR A 11 -2.82 -17.08 0.44
N ALA A 12 -2.06 -16.19 -0.21
CA ALA A 12 -1.79 -16.28 -1.64
C ALA A 12 -0.96 -17.51 -2.01
N VAL A 13 -0.06 -17.95 -1.13
CA VAL A 13 0.78 -19.13 -1.37
C VAL A 13 -0.05 -20.40 -1.45
N CYS A 14 -1.21 -20.49 -0.80
CA CYS A 14 -2.12 -21.65 -0.93
C CYS A 14 -2.55 -21.89 -2.39
N TYR A 15 -2.68 -20.83 -3.19
CA TYR A 15 -3.08 -20.90 -4.60
C TYR A 15 -1.93 -21.22 -5.57
N THR A 16 -0.69 -21.28 -5.10
CA THR A 16 0.48 -21.58 -5.97
C THR A 16 0.46 -23.00 -6.55
N SER A 17 -0.36 -23.89 -5.96
CA SER A 17 -0.64 -25.22 -6.50
C SER A 17 -1.39 -25.20 -7.84
N GLU A 18 -2.08 -24.11 -8.18
CA GLU A 18 -2.78 -23.92 -9.46
C GLU A 18 -1.84 -23.42 -10.57
N PHE A 19 -0.55 -23.21 -10.29
CA PHE A 19 0.41 -22.81 -11.31
C PHE A 19 0.68 -23.93 -12.31
N LYS A 20 0.98 -23.54 -13.55
CA LYS A 20 1.27 -24.48 -14.64
C LYS A 20 2.49 -25.37 -14.33
N ASN A 21 3.54 -24.82 -13.71
CA ASN A 21 4.72 -25.56 -13.25
C ASN A 21 5.10 -25.16 -11.80
N PRO A 22 4.45 -25.74 -10.77
CA PRO A 22 4.58 -25.28 -9.40
C PRO A 22 6.00 -25.44 -8.83
N GLY A 23 6.79 -26.41 -9.30
CA GLY A 23 8.15 -26.63 -8.81
C GLY A 23 9.12 -25.48 -9.06
N THR A 24 8.96 -24.74 -10.16
CA THR A 24 9.83 -23.61 -10.52
C THR A 24 9.16 -22.26 -10.36
N ASP A 25 7.84 -22.19 -10.60
CA ASP A 25 7.12 -20.93 -10.69
C ASP A 25 6.77 -20.39 -9.30
N THR A 26 6.57 -21.27 -8.30
CA THR A 26 6.29 -20.87 -6.92
C THR A 26 7.45 -20.09 -6.30
N PHE A 27 8.69 -20.60 -6.44
CA PHE A 27 9.87 -19.92 -5.92
C PHE A 27 10.07 -18.54 -6.58
N LYS A 28 9.95 -18.49 -7.91
CA LYS A 28 10.06 -17.23 -8.66
C LYS A 28 8.99 -16.24 -8.23
N ALA A 29 7.73 -16.68 -8.13
CA ALA A 29 6.62 -15.83 -7.73
C ALA A 29 6.86 -15.19 -6.37
N ILE A 30 7.18 -16.00 -5.35
CA ILE A 30 7.45 -15.53 -3.98
C ILE A 30 8.66 -14.58 -3.93
N PHE A 31 9.73 -14.92 -4.65
CA PHE A 31 10.95 -14.12 -4.64
C PHE A 31 10.75 -12.76 -5.31
N TYR A 32 10.15 -12.72 -6.50
CA TYR A 32 9.90 -11.47 -7.23
C TYR A 32 8.83 -10.61 -6.55
N SER A 33 7.80 -11.23 -5.97
CA SER A 33 6.78 -10.51 -5.22
C SER A 33 7.36 -9.89 -3.94
N GLY A 34 8.23 -10.63 -3.22
CA GLY A 34 8.94 -10.10 -2.07
C GLY A 34 9.87 -8.94 -2.42
N LEU A 35 10.59 -9.03 -3.54
CA LEU A 35 11.44 -7.95 -4.04
C LEU A 35 10.61 -6.70 -4.38
N LEU A 36 9.45 -6.89 -5.04
CA LEU A 36 8.53 -5.80 -5.35
C LEU A 36 7.99 -5.13 -4.08
N CYS A 37 7.60 -5.92 -3.07
CA CYS A 37 7.15 -5.38 -1.79
C CYS A 37 8.27 -4.59 -1.08
N MET A 38 9.50 -5.09 -1.09
CA MET A 38 10.64 -4.39 -0.50
C MET A 38 10.88 -3.04 -1.19
N LEU A 39 10.81 -3.00 -2.53
CA LEU A 39 10.94 -1.77 -3.30
C LEU A 39 9.86 -0.77 -2.87
N LEU A 40 8.59 -1.19 -2.83
CA LEU A 40 7.48 -0.31 -2.44
C LEU A 40 7.59 0.18 -1.00
N PHE A 41 8.04 -0.66 -0.06
CA PHE A 41 8.24 -0.26 1.33
C PHE A 41 9.38 0.74 1.52
N ILE A 42 10.31 0.84 0.58
CA ILE A 42 11.34 1.88 0.59
C ILE A 42 10.81 3.14 -0.12
N LEU A 43 10.24 2.96 -1.30
CA LEU A 43 9.86 4.08 -2.18
C LEU A 43 8.69 4.89 -1.62
N VAL A 44 7.70 4.25 -1.02
CA VAL A 44 6.52 4.96 -0.49
C VAL A 44 6.90 5.86 0.70
N PRO A 45 7.56 5.38 1.78
CA PRO A 45 7.99 6.27 2.85
C PRO A 45 8.97 7.34 2.38
N PHE A 46 9.86 7.01 1.44
CA PHE A 46 10.81 7.97 0.89
C PHE A 46 10.12 9.13 0.15
N THR A 47 9.10 8.83 -0.67
CA THR A 47 8.34 9.86 -1.39
C THR A 47 7.49 10.70 -0.44
N PHE A 48 6.82 10.08 0.53
CA PHE A 48 6.04 10.80 1.54
C PHE A 48 6.92 11.71 2.40
N GLN A 49 8.06 11.21 2.88
CA GLN A 49 9.01 12.01 3.63
C GLN A 49 9.64 13.11 2.75
N GLY A 50 9.84 12.85 1.45
CA GLY A 50 10.37 13.83 0.50
C GLY A 50 9.41 14.99 0.23
N VAL A 51 8.10 14.76 0.21
CA VAL A 51 7.10 15.81 -0.05
C VAL A 51 6.64 16.51 1.24
N LEU A 52 6.38 15.76 2.31
CA LEU A 52 5.83 16.30 3.56
C LEU A 52 6.91 16.76 4.54
N GLY A 53 8.15 16.29 4.38
CA GLY A 53 9.23 16.51 5.36
C GLY A 53 8.95 15.87 6.72
N LEU A 54 9.86 16.09 7.68
CA LEU A 54 9.72 15.53 9.03
C LEU A 54 8.49 16.07 9.76
N ASN A 55 8.27 17.39 9.69
CA ASN A 55 7.15 18.04 10.39
C ASN A 55 5.79 17.64 9.81
N GLY A 56 5.68 17.47 8.49
CA GLY A 56 4.44 17.02 7.86
C GLY A 56 4.12 15.56 8.16
N MET A 57 5.13 14.69 8.30
CA MET A 57 4.90 13.30 8.73
C MET A 57 4.47 13.17 10.20
N LEU A 58 4.88 14.11 11.06
CA LEU A 58 4.48 14.15 12.47
C LEU A 58 3.15 14.88 12.70
N ALA A 59 2.55 15.45 11.66
CA ALA A 59 1.27 16.13 11.77
C ALA A 59 0.17 15.12 12.17
N THR A 60 -0.68 15.51 13.12
CA THR A 60 -1.74 14.65 13.63
C THR A 60 -2.64 14.03 12.54
N PRO A 61 -3.02 14.73 11.45
CA PRO A 61 -3.86 14.14 10.40
C PRO A 61 -3.16 13.03 9.59
N ILE A 62 -1.83 13.00 9.56
CA ILE A 62 -1.08 11.94 8.86
C ILE A 62 -0.89 10.73 9.78
N VAL A 63 -0.66 10.97 11.07
CA VAL A 63 -0.48 9.93 12.08
C VAL A 63 -1.79 9.16 12.33
N ASP A 64 -2.92 9.86 12.40
CA ASP A 64 -4.24 9.23 12.57
C ASP A 64 -4.84 8.68 11.27
N GLY A 65 -4.18 8.94 10.13
CA GLY A 65 -4.58 8.46 8.81
C GLY A 65 -5.69 9.28 8.14
N SER A 66 -6.30 10.26 8.82
CA SER A 66 -7.44 11.01 8.30
C SER A 66 -7.08 11.94 7.13
N GLY A 67 -5.87 12.49 7.13
CA GLY A 67 -5.34 13.43 6.13
C GLY A 67 -4.50 12.76 5.04
N VAL A 68 -4.46 11.44 4.95
CA VAL A 68 -3.66 10.72 3.94
C VAL A 68 -4.19 10.97 2.53
N ALA A 69 -5.52 11.08 2.37
CA ALA A 69 -6.14 11.39 1.08
C ALA A 69 -5.76 12.80 0.59
N ASP A 70 -5.78 13.79 1.49
CA ASP A 70 -5.36 15.17 1.19
C ASP A 70 -3.87 15.23 0.83
N ALA A 71 -3.02 14.55 1.60
CA ALA A 71 -1.58 14.48 1.32
C ALA A 71 -1.31 13.86 -0.06
N LEU A 72 -1.95 12.73 -0.37
CA LEU A 72 -1.80 12.05 -1.66
C LEU A 72 -2.35 12.89 -2.82
N ALA A 73 -3.53 13.51 -2.66
CA ALA A 73 -4.11 14.36 -3.68
C ALA A 73 -3.21 15.58 -3.99
N GLY A 74 -2.60 16.17 -2.95
CA GLY A 74 -1.59 17.21 -3.07
C GLY A 74 -0.32 16.74 -3.76
N MET A 75 0.19 15.55 -3.39
CA MET A 75 1.39 14.95 -4.01
C MET A 75 1.21 14.66 -5.51
N VAL A 76 0.01 14.23 -5.91
CA VAL A 76 -0.32 13.88 -7.31
C VAL A 76 -0.71 15.12 -8.13
N GLY A 77 -1.00 16.26 -7.49
CA GLY A 77 -1.52 17.46 -8.17
C GLY A 77 -2.93 17.28 -8.73
N GLY A 78 -3.70 16.37 -8.15
CA GLY A 78 -4.95 15.84 -8.70
C GLY A 78 -6.20 16.70 -8.51
N GLY A 79 -6.11 17.78 -7.72
CA GLY A 79 -7.23 18.64 -7.38
C GLY A 79 -8.37 17.91 -6.63
N GLN A 80 -9.54 18.55 -6.59
CA GLN A 80 -10.69 18.10 -5.80
C GLN A 80 -11.24 16.72 -6.22
N LEU A 81 -11.10 16.37 -7.50
CA LEU A 81 -11.62 15.11 -8.04
C LEU A 81 -10.81 13.92 -7.49
N ILE A 82 -9.48 13.96 -7.58
CA ILE A 82 -8.62 12.89 -7.07
C ILE A 82 -8.74 12.80 -5.55
N HIS A 83 -8.82 13.94 -4.85
CA HIS A 83 -9.07 13.94 -3.41
C HIS A 83 -10.35 13.18 -3.03
N SER A 84 -11.47 13.51 -3.67
CA SER A 84 -12.77 12.87 -3.37
C SER A 84 -12.76 11.37 -3.69
N LEU A 85 -12.08 10.96 -4.75
CA LEU A 85 -11.91 9.55 -5.10
C LEU A 85 -11.07 8.79 -4.06
N LEU A 86 -9.97 9.39 -3.59
CA LEU A 86 -9.10 8.77 -2.58
C LEU A 86 -9.83 8.62 -1.25
N VAL A 87 -10.58 9.63 -0.82
CA VAL A 87 -11.42 9.54 0.39
C VAL A 87 -12.44 8.41 0.26
N MET A 88 -13.12 8.30 -0.88
CA MET A 88 -14.10 7.24 -1.13
C MET A 88 -13.45 5.84 -1.09
N LEU A 89 -12.28 5.68 -1.70
CA LEU A 89 -11.50 4.44 -1.65
C LEU A 89 -11.09 4.07 -0.22
N MET A 90 -10.68 5.04 0.60
CA MET A 90 -10.33 4.80 2.00
C MET A 90 -11.54 4.35 2.83
N ILE A 91 -12.73 4.92 2.57
CA ILE A 91 -13.97 4.49 3.22
C ILE A 91 -14.29 3.04 2.81
N LEU A 92 -14.21 2.71 1.53
CA LEU A 92 -14.45 1.34 1.06
C LEU A 92 -13.45 0.34 1.64
N ALA A 93 -12.17 0.73 1.73
CA ALA A 93 -11.14 -0.09 2.36
C ALA A 93 -11.44 -0.34 3.85
N LEU A 94 -11.91 0.67 4.58
CA LEU A 94 -12.31 0.53 5.99
C LEU A 94 -13.51 -0.42 6.13
N VAL A 95 -14.51 -0.31 5.27
CA VAL A 95 -15.66 -1.23 5.26
C VAL A 95 -15.20 -2.66 4.98
N LEU A 96 -14.33 -2.85 3.99
CA LEU A 96 -13.78 -4.16 3.66
C LEU A 96 -12.98 -4.77 4.82
N CYS A 97 -12.24 -3.97 5.59
CA CYS A 97 -11.51 -4.45 6.76
C CYS A 97 -12.41 -4.90 7.92
N ILE A 98 -13.67 -4.45 7.97
CA ILE A 98 -14.62 -4.78 9.04
C ILE A 98 -15.45 -6.03 8.71
N MET A 99 -15.62 -6.36 7.42
CA MET A 99 -16.38 -7.53 6.95
C MET A 99 -15.52 -8.79 6.86
#